data_AF-G6YX86-F1
#
_entry.id   AF-G6YX86-F1
#
_cell.length_a   1.000
_cell.length_b   1.000
_cell.length_c   1.000
_cell.angle_alpha   90.00
_cell.angle_beta   90.00
_cell.angle_gamma   90.00
#
_symmetry.space_group_name_H-M   'P 1'
#
loop_
_entity.id
_entity.type
_entity.pdbx_description
1 polymer ?
#
loop_
_entity_poly.entity_id
_entity_poly.type
_entity_poly.pdbx_seq_one_letter_code
_entity_poly.pdbx_strand_id
1 'polypeptide(L)'
;MLWIILAIIVFIVAATLLLFRLEDLSHLDRDDYPIKDATPSEANREVLGRIRELGQSSKGLRGKARLMALRKHMDGLSEGIELASELRHCESPRGEWVLAPGCDTRRRILYIHGGAWAAGSPRSHRAITDRLSQITRAAVFALDYRLMPENRFMDGVRDCREAYKWLLKHGPDGAEPVDFMVVAGDSAGGSHTLGLIAWIRDNGLRQADAAIAFSPSTDLTLTAPSNRNNIGTDPLLGPVFGGLSKIPLPVIWWATLAAFRVSPTSPVASPLRGNLKDLPPTLIQASDTEMLLDNARRYAARAEAAGSPVTLHTWPGMVHVWQIFVPLLPEAEEAFDDIRAFLEQLESRGSEQASA
;
A
#
# COMPACT_ATOMS: atom_id res chain seq x y z
N MET A 1 32.56 35.72 8.15
CA MET A 1 31.30 35.05 8.59
C MET A 1 30.38 34.72 7.42
N LEU A 2 30.04 35.69 6.54
CA LEU A 2 29.17 35.47 5.37
C LEU A 2 29.66 34.37 4.41
N TRP A 3 30.96 34.36 4.09
CA TRP A 3 31.57 33.33 3.23
C TRP A 3 31.51 31.90 3.82
N ILE A 4 31.58 31.78 5.14
CA ILE A 4 31.48 30.48 5.83
C ILE A 4 30.05 29.96 5.74
N ILE A 5 29.06 30.83 5.98
CA ILE A 5 27.64 30.48 5.85
C ILE A 5 27.33 30.07 4.40
N LEU A 6 27.82 30.84 3.43
CA LEU A 6 27.64 30.51 2.01
C LEU A 6 28.29 29.15 1.67
N ALA A 7 29.51 28.90 2.13
CA ALA A 7 30.18 27.61 1.92
C ALA A 7 29.39 26.44 2.53
N ILE A 8 28.82 26.61 3.73
CA ILE A 8 27.97 25.60 4.37
C ILE A 8 26.69 25.36 3.55
N ILE A 9 26.03 26.41 3.07
CA ILE A 9 24.82 26.27 2.24
C ILE A 9 25.15 25.52 0.95
N VAL A 10 26.20 25.93 0.24
CA VAL A 10 26.66 25.26 -0.99
C VAL A 10 26.96 23.79 -0.71
N PHE A 11 27.64 23.49 0.40
CA PHE A 11 27.93 22.12 0.80
C PHE A 11 26.65 21.31 1.08
N ILE A 12 25.67 21.85 1.81
CA ILE A 12 24.39 21.18 2.10
C ILE A 12 23.62 20.91 0.80
N VAL A 13 23.57 21.88 -0.12
CA VAL A 13 22.90 21.71 -1.41
C VAL A 13 23.60 20.63 -2.24
N ALA A 14 24.93 20.69 -2.37
CA ALA A 14 25.71 19.71 -3.09
C ALA A 14 25.55 18.30 -2.49
N ALA A 15 25.62 18.17 -1.16
CA ALA A 15 25.41 16.91 -0.46
C ALA A 15 23.99 16.36 -0.68
N THR A 16 22.97 17.22 -0.65
CA THR A 16 21.58 16.83 -0.92
C THR A 16 21.43 16.27 -2.33
N LEU A 17 21.94 16.99 -3.35
CA LEU A 17 21.86 16.56 -4.74
C LEU A 17 22.63 15.25 -4.97
N LEU A 18 23.83 15.12 -4.40
CA LEU A 18 24.69 13.95 -4.57
C LEU A 18 24.18 12.72 -3.83
N LEU A 19 23.56 12.90 -2.66
CA LEU A 19 23.08 11.81 -1.82
C LEU A 19 21.73 11.29 -2.29
N PHE A 20 20.78 12.17 -2.61
CA PHE A 20 19.45 11.72 -3.03
C PHE A 20 19.37 11.38 -4.51
N ARG A 21 20.17 12.02 -5.39
CA ARG A 21 20.19 11.77 -6.84
C ARG A 21 18.78 11.67 -7.43
N LEU A 22 17.95 12.67 -7.14
CA LEU A 22 16.55 12.64 -7.48
C LEU A 22 16.38 12.58 -9.01
N GLU A 23 15.77 11.51 -9.50
CA GLU A 23 15.28 11.42 -10.86
C GLU A 23 13.99 12.26 -11.01
N ASP A 24 13.94 13.07 -12.06
CA ASP A 24 12.76 13.83 -12.44
C ASP A 24 11.72 12.93 -13.13
N LEU A 25 10.54 12.85 -12.53
CA LEU A 25 9.41 12.05 -13.00
C LEU A 25 8.27 12.89 -13.56
N SER A 26 8.47 14.19 -13.77
CA SER A 26 7.45 15.11 -14.28
C SER A 26 6.91 14.72 -15.67
N HIS A 27 7.70 14.01 -16.47
CA HIS A 27 7.26 13.45 -17.76
C HIS A 27 6.14 12.39 -17.63
N LEU A 28 5.85 11.90 -16.42
CA LEU A 28 4.74 10.99 -16.11
C LEU A 28 3.49 11.74 -15.60
N ASP A 29 3.57 13.05 -15.35
CA ASP A 29 2.49 13.88 -14.83
C ASP A 29 1.55 14.31 -15.96
N ARG A 30 0.81 13.36 -16.51
CA ARG A 30 -0.22 13.65 -17.51
C ARG A 30 -1.46 14.24 -16.82
N ASP A 31 -2.25 15.05 -17.49
CA ASP A 31 -3.54 15.51 -16.96
C ASP A 31 -4.69 14.59 -17.38
N ASP A 32 -4.51 13.82 -18.45
CA ASP A 32 -5.47 12.83 -18.94
C ASP A 32 -5.20 11.44 -18.35
N TYR A 33 -6.17 10.94 -17.60
CA TYR A 33 -6.18 9.57 -17.10
C TYR A 33 -7.62 9.09 -16.96
N PRO A 34 -7.89 7.81 -17.21
CA PRO A 34 -9.24 7.28 -17.07
C PRO A 34 -9.65 7.31 -15.59
N ILE A 35 -10.81 7.88 -15.33
CA ILE A 35 -11.51 7.78 -14.04
C ILE A 35 -12.75 6.93 -14.30
N LYS A 36 -13.04 5.99 -13.40
CA LYS A 36 -14.23 5.14 -13.49
C LYS A 36 -15.48 6.03 -13.59
N ASP A 37 -16.37 5.72 -14.52
CA ASP A 37 -17.65 6.41 -14.68
C ASP A 37 -18.59 5.96 -13.55
N ALA A 38 -18.43 6.60 -12.40
CA ALA A 38 -19.20 6.34 -11.18
C ALA A 38 -19.44 7.65 -10.45
N THR A 39 -20.55 7.74 -9.71
CA THR A 39 -20.83 8.87 -8.83
C THR A 39 -20.79 8.39 -7.38
N PRO A 40 -20.05 9.07 -6.49
CA PRO A 40 -20.03 8.70 -5.09
C PRO A 40 -21.43 8.65 -4.47
N SER A 41 -21.72 7.54 -3.80
CA SER A 41 -22.96 7.20 -3.14
C SER A 41 -23.23 8.10 -1.93
N GLU A 42 -24.46 8.02 -1.40
CA GLU A 42 -24.79 8.66 -0.13
C GLU A 42 -23.99 8.07 1.03
N ALA A 43 -23.76 6.75 1.03
CA ALA A 43 -22.91 6.06 2.01
C ALA A 43 -21.48 6.62 2.02
N ASN A 44 -20.92 6.98 0.86
CA ASN A 44 -19.63 7.66 0.80
C ASN A 44 -19.64 8.98 1.60
N ARG A 45 -20.71 9.77 1.51
CA ARG A 45 -20.83 11.03 2.26
C ARG A 45 -20.86 10.79 3.77
N GLU A 46 -21.53 9.73 4.22
CA GLU A 46 -21.55 9.34 5.63
C GLU A 46 -20.16 8.91 6.11
N VAL A 47 -19.46 8.09 5.34
CA VAL A 47 -18.08 7.67 5.62
C VAL A 47 -17.16 8.89 5.75
N LEU A 48 -17.24 9.82 4.80
CA LEU A 48 -16.48 11.08 4.84
C LEU A 48 -16.82 11.91 6.09
N GLY A 49 -18.08 11.94 6.51
CA GLY A 49 -18.53 12.57 7.75
C GLY A 49 -17.85 11.96 8.98
N ARG A 50 -17.91 10.63 9.13
CA ARG A 50 -17.29 9.90 10.25
C ARG A 50 -15.78 10.13 10.32
N ILE A 51 -15.08 10.11 9.18
CA ILE A 51 -13.63 10.34 9.12
C ILE A 51 -13.28 11.75 9.60
N ARG A 52 -14.07 12.76 9.21
CA ARG A 52 -13.85 14.15 9.66
C ARG A 52 -14.05 14.30 11.16
N GLU A 53 -15.05 13.66 11.75
CA GLU A 53 -15.28 13.66 13.19
C GLU A 53 -14.14 12.96 13.95
N LEU A 54 -13.70 11.81 13.46
CA LEU A 54 -12.57 11.06 14.01
C LEU A 54 -11.27 11.88 14.02
N GLY A 55 -10.98 12.60 12.93
CA GLY A 55 -9.83 13.50 12.85
C GLY A 55 -9.81 14.59 13.92
N GLN A 56 -10.97 15.00 14.46
CA GLN A 56 -11.06 16.00 15.53
C GLN A 56 -10.76 15.42 16.91
N SER A 57 -11.09 14.15 17.16
CA SER A 57 -10.90 13.48 18.45
C SER A 57 -9.42 13.30 18.86
N SER A 58 -8.51 13.33 17.88
CA SER A 58 -7.07 13.18 18.10
C SER A 58 -6.33 14.53 18.25
N LYS A 59 -7.04 15.66 18.19
CA LYS A 59 -6.45 16.99 18.32
C LYS A 59 -5.84 17.19 19.70
N GLY A 60 -4.57 17.60 19.74
CA GLY A 60 -3.83 17.94 20.95
C GLY A 60 -2.82 16.88 21.43
N LEU A 61 -2.92 15.63 20.96
CA LEU A 61 -1.95 14.59 21.28
C LEU A 61 -0.63 14.77 20.51
N ARG A 62 0.50 14.43 21.13
CA ARG A 62 1.85 14.53 20.54
C ARG A 62 2.69 13.28 20.79
N GLY A 63 3.69 13.06 19.94
CA GLY A 63 4.68 11.98 20.10
C GLY A 63 4.05 10.60 20.30
N LYS A 64 4.55 9.87 21.30
CA LYS A 64 4.14 8.49 21.62
C LYS A 64 2.64 8.36 21.93
N ALA A 65 2.04 9.35 22.60
CA ALA A 65 0.61 9.32 22.93
C ALA A 65 -0.27 9.40 21.68
N ARG A 66 0.10 10.25 20.70
CA ARG A 66 -0.60 10.33 19.41
C ARG A 66 -0.47 9.02 18.62
N LEU A 67 0.72 8.41 18.62
CA LEU A 67 0.95 7.13 17.96
C LEU A 67 0.11 6.00 18.57
N MET A 68 0.07 5.91 19.90
CA MET A 68 -0.74 4.91 20.61
C MET A 68 -2.24 5.09 20.34
N ALA A 69 -2.72 6.33 20.32
CA ALA A 69 -4.11 6.62 19.97
C ALA A 69 -4.42 6.23 18.51
N LEU A 70 -3.51 6.53 17.57
CA LEU A 70 -3.65 6.12 16.17
C LEU A 70 -3.73 4.60 16.04
N ARG A 71 -2.81 3.85 16.67
CA ARG A 71 -2.81 2.38 16.64
C ARG A 71 -4.10 1.80 17.20
N LYS A 72 -4.51 2.26 18.38
CA LYS A 72 -5.76 1.83 19.02
C LYS A 72 -6.96 2.10 18.12
N HIS A 73 -6.99 3.26 17.47
CA HIS A 73 -8.08 3.62 16.57
C HIS A 73 -8.10 2.72 15.32
N MET A 74 -6.94 2.48 14.70
CA MET A 74 -6.85 1.58 13.55
C MET A 74 -7.31 0.16 13.90
N ASP A 75 -6.87 -0.39 15.05
CA ASP A 75 -7.31 -1.72 15.51
C ASP A 75 -8.83 -1.80 15.78
N GLY A 76 -9.46 -0.65 16.01
CA GLY A 76 -10.91 -0.50 16.18
C GLY A 76 -11.69 -0.42 14.86
N LEU A 77 -11.06 -0.23 13.71
CA LEU A 77 -11.77 -0.03 12.42
C LEU A 77 -12.61 -1.25 12.01
N SER A 78 -12.17 -2.46 12.39
CA SER A 78 -12.91 -3.70 12.13
C SER A 78 -13.72 -4.19 13.35
N GLU A 79 -13.82 -3.41 14.43
CA GLU A 79 -14.66 -3.78 15.57
C GLU A 79 -16.14 -3.71 15.20
N GLY A 80 -16.91 -4.74 15.57
CA GLY A 80 -18.35 -4.80 15.32
C GLY A 80 -18.74 -5.24 13.90
N ILE A 81 -17.77 -5.53 13.03
CA ILE A 81 -18.03 -6.16 11.73
C ILE A 81 -18.22 -7.67 11.96
N GLU A 82 -19.31 -8.21 11.41
CA GLU A 82 -19.53 -9.66 11.35
C GLU A 82 -18.62 -10.24 10.26
N LEU A 83 -17.65 -11.05 10.66
CA LEU A 83 -16.70 -11.69 9.74
C LEU A 83 -17.21 -13.08 9.37
N ALA A 84 -17.17 -13.42 8.08
CA ALA A 84 -17.54 -14.74 7.61
C ALA A 84 -16.42 -15.78 7.80
N SER A 85 -15.17 -15.32 7.84
CA SER A 85 -13.98 -16.16 7.84
C SER A 85 -13.55 -16.60 9.24
N GLU A 86 -12.99 -17.79 9.31
CA GLU A 86 -12.25 -18.25 10.49
C GLU A 86 -10.91 -17.51 10.56
N LEU A 87 -10.55 -17.04 11.76
CA LEU A 87 -9.28 -16.36 12.03
C LEU A 87 -8.37 -17.27 12.84
N ARG A 88 -7.18 -17.58 12.32
CA ARG A 88 -6.17 -18.40 13.02
C ARG A 88 -4.86 -17.63 13.18
N HIS A 89 -4.45 -17.41 14.43
CA HIS A 89 -3.18 -16.76 14.70
C HIS A 89 -1.99 -17.63 14.27
N CYS A 90 -0.95 -17.00 13.72
CA CYS A 90 0.33 -17.61 13.44
C CYS A 90 1.43 -16.84 14.18
N GLU A 91 2.24 -17.54 14.96
CA GLU A 91 3.32 -16.94 15.75
C GLU A 91 4.57 -16.68 14.91
N SER A 92 4.84 -17.52 13.90
CA SER A 92 6.05 -17.45 13.08
C SER A 92 5.81 -17.99 11.66
N PRO A 93 5.76 -17.10 10.64
CA PRO A 93 5.81 -15.64 10.74
C PRO A 93 4.61 -15.09 11.52
N ARG A 94 4.80 -13.97 12.22
CA ARG A 94 3.74 -13.37 13.02
C ARG A 94 2.63 -12.84 12.11
N GLY A 95 1.39 -13.28 12.33
CA GLY A 95 0.26 -12.88 11.49
C GLY A 95 -1.03 -13.60 11.85
N GLU A 96 -1.98 -13.54 10.93
CA GLU A 96 -3.29 -14.17 11.06
C GLU A 96 -3.71 -14.75 9.71
N TRP A 97 -4.06 -16.03 9.70
CA TRP A 97 -4.79 -16.64 8.61
C TRP A 97 -6.25 -16.23 8.68
N VAL A 98 -6.82 -15.84 7.54
CA VAL A 98 -8.23 -15.50 7.35
C VAL A 98 -8.78 -16.45 6.29
N LEU A 99 -9.69 -17.31 6.72
CA LEU A 99 -10.15 -18.48 5.96
C LEU A 99 -11.67 -18.42 5.78
N ALA A 100 -12.12 -17.93 4.62
CA ALA A 100 -13.52 -17.96 4.26
C ALA A 100 -14.02 -19.42 4.11
N PRO A 101 -15.31 -19.70 4.36
CA PRO A 101 -15.87 -21.03 4.19
C PRO A 101 -15.60 -21.61 2.79
N GLY A 102 -14.96 -22.78 2.72
CA GLY A 102 -14.65 -23.45 1.46
C GLY A 102 -13.59 -22.77 0.60
N CYS A 103 -12.73 -21.93 1.21
CA CYS A 103 -11.51 -21.46 0.56
C CYS A 103 -10.54 -22.64 0.28
N ASP A 104 -9.74 -22.50 -0.77
CA ASP A 104 -8.67 -23.41 -1.11
C ASP A 104 -7.37 -22.91 -0.46
N THR A 105 -6.77 -23.73 0.40
CA THR A 105 -5.56 -23.42 1.15
C THR A 105 -4.30 -23.34 0.27
N ARG A 106 -4.36 -23.88 -0.95
CA ARG A 106 -3.29 -23.83 -1.95
C ARG A 106 -3.35 -22.56 -2.80
N ARG A 107 -4.46 -21.81 -2.71
CA ARG A 107 -4.60 -20.44 -3.20
C ARG A 107 -4.35 -19.50 -2.04
N ARG A 108 -3.31 -18.68 -2.13
CA ARG A 108 -2.82 -17.87 -1.00
C ARG A 108 -2.72 -16.41 -1.36
N ILE A 109 -3.10 -15.55 -0.43
CA ILE A 109 -2.86 -14.11 -0.52
C ILE A 109 -2.02 -13.68 0.67
N LEU A 110 -0.81 -13.17 0.43
CA LEU A 110 -0.07 -12.43 1.45
C LEU A 110 -0.62 -11.00 1.49
N TYR A 111 -1.33 -10.66 2.56
CA TYR A 111 -1.83 -9.30 2.78
C TYR A 111 -0.90 -8.51 3.70
N ILE A 112 -0.44 -7.34 3.23
CA ILE A 112 0.46 -6.43 3.94
C ILE A 112 -0.30 -5.14 4.24
N HIS A 113 -0.59 -4.91 5.52
CA HIS A 113 -1.44 -3.80 5.93
C HIS A 113 -0.76 -2.41 5.81
N GLY A 114 -1.58 -1.38 5.59
CA GLY A 114 -1.15 0.02 5.65
C GLY A 114 -1.04 0.56 7.07
N GLY A 115 -0.90 1.89 7.18
CA GLY A 115 -0.67 2.59 8.45
C GLY A 115 0.68 3.31 8.56
N ALA A 116 1.21 3.82 7.44
CA ALA A 116 2.43 4.62 7.39
C ALA A 116 3.65 3.96 8.06
N TRP A 117 3.76 2.62 7.96
CA TRP A 117 4.80 1.79 8.59
C TRP A 117 4.90 1.91 10.12
N ALA A 118 3.94 2.58 10.75
CA ALA A 118 3.96 2.92 12.16
C ALA A 118 2.71 2.47 12.91
N ALA A 119 1.63 2.17 12.20
CA ALA A 119 0.38 1.69 12.74
C ALA A 119 -0.24 0.63 11.81
N GLY A 120 -1.40 0.11 12.20
CA GLY A 120 -2.01 -1.05 11.57
C GLY A 120 -1.58 -2.36 12.21
N SER A 121 -2.31 -3.42 11.85
CA SER A 121 -2.18 -4.79 12.34
C SER A 121 -3.08 -5.70 11.48
N PRO A 122 -2.94 -7.03 11.56
CA PRO A 122 -3.93 -7.94 10.96
C PRO A 122 -5.36 -7.62 11.40
N ARG A 123 -5.56 -7.32 12.69
CA ARG A 123 -6.86 -6.99 13.27
C ARG A 123 -7.51 -5.76 12.62
N SER A 124 -6.73 -4.69 12.43
CA SER A 124 -7.25 -3.44 11.86
C SER A 124 -7.75 -3.56 10.41
N HIS A 125 -7.30 -4.59 9.68
CA HIS A 125 -7.61 -4.80 8.25
C HIS A 125 -8.49 -6.04 8.01
N ARG A 126 -9.13 -6.58 9.05
CA ARG A 126 -9.99 -7.77 8.94
C ARG A 126 -11.13 -7.60 7.96
N ALA A 127 -11.72 -6.40 7.84
CA ALA A 127 -12.74 -6.12 6.83
C ALA A 127 -12.24 -6.45 5.39
N ILE A 128 -11.02 -6.00 5.06
CA ILE A 128 -10.42 -6.24 3.75
C ILE A 128 -10.03 -7.71 3.58
N THR A 129 -9.35 -8.29 4.57
CA THR A 129 -8.81 -9.65 4.44
C THR A 129 -9.89 -10.71 4.46
N ASP A 130 -10.96 -10.51 5.24
CA ASP A 130 -12.17 -11.34 5.21
C ASP A 130 -12.83 -11.28 3.83
N ARG A 131 -13.04 -10.07 3.30
CA ARG A 131 -13.66 -9.91 1.98
C ARG A 131 -12.81 -10.51 0.86
N LEU A 132 -11.49 -10.30 0.88
CA LEU A 132 -10.54 -10.92 -0.05
C LEU A 132 -10.66 -12.45 -0.02
N SER A 133 -10.68 -13.06 1.18
CA SER A 133 -10.78 -14.52 1.29
C SER A 133 -12.07 -15.04 0.67
N GLN A 134 -13.20 -14.34 0.91
CA GLN A 134 -14.49 -14.70 0.33
C GLN A 134 -14.49 -14.62 -1.20
N ILE A 135 -14.07 -13.48 -1.77
CA ILE A 135 -14.22 -13.23 -3.21
C ILE A 135 -13.21 -14.02 -4.07
N THR A 136 -12.05 -14.35 -3.51
CA THR A 136 -10.96 -15.06 -4.23
C THR A 136 -10.92 -16.55 -3.92
N ARG A 137 -11.68 -16.99 -2.91
CA ARG A 137 -11.66 -18.34 -2.33
C ARG A 137 -10.24 -18.78 -1.93
N ALA A 138 -9.39 -17.83 -1.55
CA ALA A 138 -8.03 -18.07 -1.15
C ALA A 138 -7.87 -17.96 0.38
N ALA A 139 -6.92 -18.72 0.93
CA ALA A 139 -6.44 -18.49 2.28
C ALA A 139 -5.63 -17.19 2.33
N VAL A 140 -6.11 -16.19 3.07
CA VAL A 140 -5.41 -14.91 3.22
C VAL A 140 -4.52 -14.97 4.45
N PHE A 141 -3.25 -14.64 4.31
CA PHE A 141 -2.32 -14.45 5.42
C PHE A 141 -2.08 -12.95 5.64
N ALA A 142 -2.71 -12.40 6.67
CA ALA A 142 -2.51 -11.02 7.11
C ALA A 142 -1.24 -10.94 7.97
N LEU A 143 -0.18 -10.34 7.42
CA LEU A 143 1.12 -10.25 8.06
C LEU A 143 1.15 -9.19 9.15
N ASP A 144 1.67 -9.52 10.33
CA ASP A 144 1.92 -8.58 11.44
C ASP A 144 3.40 -8.17 11.44
N TYR A 145 3.80 -7.37 10.45
CA TYR A 145 5.19 -6.97 10.26
C TYR A 145 5.63 -5.94 11.29
N ARG A 146 6.93 -5.93 11.60
CA ARG A 146 7.49 -5.00 12.59
C ARG A 146 7.35 -3.54 12.16
N LEU A 147 6.76 -2.74 13.04
CA LEU A 147 6.49 -1.32 12.81
C LEU A 147 7.56 -0.41 13.40
N MET A 148 7.70 0.77 12.78
CA MET A 148 8.41 1.91 13.33
C MET A 148 7.57 2.60 14.42
N PRO A 149 8.20 3.32 15.36
CA PRO A 149 9.65 3.51 15.53
C PRO A 149 10.32 2.42 16.39
N GLU A 150 9.58 1.45 16.93
CA GLU A 150 10.14 0.38 17.77
C GLU A 150 11.16 -0.48 17.02
N ASN A 151 10.94 -0.65 15.71
CA ASN A 151 11.84 -1.36 14.81
C ASN A 151 12.28 -0.43 13.67
N ARG A 152 13.29 -0.86 12.90
CA ARG A 152 13.75 -0.10 11.72
C ARG A 152 12.83 -0.38 10.54
N PHE A 153 12.75 0.55 9.59
CA PHE A 153 12.01 0.34 8.32
C PHE A 153 12.36 -0.98 7.63
N MET A 154 13.65 -1.31 7.55
CA MET A 154 14.13 -2.55 6.93
C MET A 154 13.72 -3.83 7.68
N ASP A 155 13.32 -3.75 8.94
CA ASP A 155 12.84 -4.91 9.69
C ASP A 155 11.47 -5.36 9.16
N GLY A 156 10.54 -4.43 8.93
CA GLY A 156 9.26 -4.73 8.27
C GLY A 156 9.43 -5.24 6.83
N VAL A 157 10.37 -4.67 6.07
CA VAL A 157 10.73 -5.17 4.73
C VAL A 157 11.23 -6.62 4.79
N ARG A 158 12.05 -6.97 5.78
CA ARG A 158 12.52 -8.35 5.97
C ARG A 158 11.38 -9.28 6.33
N ASP A 159 10.48 -8.86 7.21
CA ASP A 159 9.32 -9.68 7.60
C ASP A 159 8.44 -10.01 6.39
N CYS A 160 8.19 -9.04 5.48
CA CYS A 160 7.47 -9.29 4.24
C CYS A 160 8.15 -10.36 3.35
N ARG A 161 9.49 -10.30 3.25
CA ARG A 161 10.28 -11.25 2.46
C ARG A 161 10.30 -12.64 3.08
N GLU A 162 10.45 -12.74 4.40
CA GLU A 162 10.41 -14.01 5.11
C GLU A 162 9.02 -14.64 5.05
N ALA A 163 7.95 -13.85 5.23
CA ALA A 163 6.58 -14.30 5.12
C ALA A 163 6.28 -14.88 3.73
N TYR A 164 6.69 -14.18 2.67
CA TYR A 164 6.51 -14.68 1.30
C TYR A 164 7.19 -16.05 1.10
N LYS A 165 8.47 -16.17 1.46
CA LYS A 165 9.22 -17.43 1.36
C LYS A 165 8.59 -18.55 2.19
N TRP A 166 8.04 -18.22 3.35
CA TRP A 166 7.37 -19.19 4.22
C TRP A 166 6.05 -19.67 3.61
N LEU A 167 5.23 -18.75 3.09
CA LEU A 167 3.95 -19.04 2.45
C LEU A 167 4.09 -19.83 1.14
N LEU A 168 5.25 -19.83 0.49
CA LEU A 168 5.53 -20.74 -0.64
C LEU A 168 5.52 -22.23 -0.23
N LYS A 169 5.71 -22.51 1.07
CA LYS A 169 5.94 -23.87 1.60
C LYS A 169 4.90 -24.28 2.64
N HIS A 170 4.12 -23.33 3.17
CA HIS A 170 3.18 -23.57 4.27
C HIS A 170 1.82 -22.95 3.99
N GLY A 171 0.78 -23.74 4.21
CA GLY A 171 -0.60 -23.32 4.32
C GLY A 171 -1.05 -23.23 5.79
N PRO A 172 -2.36 -23.03 6.04
CA PRO A 172 -2.90 -22.87 7.38
C PRO A 172 -2.68 -24.08 8.30
N ASP A 173 -2.64 -25.28 7.73
CA ASP A 173 -2.53 -26.55 8.47
C ASP A 173 -1.10 -27.14 8.46
N GLY A 174 -0.11 -26.39 7.98
CA GLY A 174 1.30 -26.81 7.95
C GLY A 174 1.90 -26.83 6.55
N ALA A 175 2.82 -27.77 6.30
CA ALA A 175 3.55 -27.85 5.03
C ALA A 175 2.62 -28.22 3.88
N GLU A 176 2.49 -27.32 2.90
CA GLU A 176 1.59 -27.50 1.76
C GLU A 176 2.10 -26.64 0.57
N PRO A 177 2.18 -27.18 -0.66
CA PRO A 177 2.54 -26.39 -1.84
C PRO A 177 1.52 -25.27 -2.11
N VAL A 178 2.00 -24.15 -2.65
CA VAL A 178 1.14 -23.10 -3.20
C VAL A 178 0.97 -23.30 -4.71
N ASP A 179 -0.27 -23.25 -5.19
CA ASP A 179 -0.60 -23.30 -6.62
C ASP A 179 -0.79 -21.90 -7.19
N PHE A 180 -1.41 -21.02 -6.40
CA PHE A 180 -1.70 -19.64 -6.78
C PHE A 180 -1.37 -18.68 -5.63
N MET A 181 -0.54 -17.68 -5.87
CA MET A 181 -0.01 -16.75 -4.88
C MET A 181 -0.25 -15.31 -5.31
N VAL A 182 -0.98 -14.56 -4.49
CA VAL A 182 -1.17 -13.10 -4.66
C VAL A 182 -0.43 -12.37 -3.54
N VAL A 183 0.19 -11.23 -3.87
CA VAL A 183 0.68 -10.28 -2.85
C VAL A 183 -0.21 -9.04 -2.91
N ALA A 184 -0.84 -8.70 -1.79
CA ALA A 184 -1.76 -7.57 -1.71
C ALA A 184 -1.43 -6.64 -0.55
N GLY A 185 -1.76 -5.37 -0.66
CA GLY A 185 -1.61 -4.44 0.44
C GLY A 185 -2.06 -3.02 0.12
N ASP A 186 -2.24 -2.21 1.16
CA ASP A 186 -2.76 -0.86 1.06
C ASP A 186 -1.77 0.20 1.56
N SER A 187 -1.76 1.40 0.97
CA SER A 187 -0.95 2.53 1.43
C SER A 187 0.54 2.18 1.60
N ALA A 188 1.06 2.20 2.82
CA ALA A 188 2.40 1.74 3.19
C ALA A 188 2.62 0.23 2.91
N GLY A 189 1.61 -0.60 3.13
CA GLY A 189 1.59 -2.00 2.75
C GLY A 189 1.52 -2.21 1.23
N GLY A 190 0.90 -1.28 0.51
CA GLY A 190 0.98 -1.19 -0.95
C GLY A 190 2.41 -0.91 -1.43
N SER A 191 3.15 -0.05 -0.73
CA SER A 191 4.60 0.14 -0.97
C SER A 191 5.39 -1.16 -0.79
N HIS A 192 5.15 -1.87 0.32
CA HIS A 192 5.78 -3.16 0.58
C HIS A 192 5.39 -4.23 -0.43
N THR A 193 4.14 -4.25 -0.89
CA THR A 193 3.66 -5.15 -1.96
C THR A 193 4.45 -4.96 -3.23
N LEU A 194 4.53 -3.72 -3.73
CA LEU A 194 5.22 -3.39 -4.98
C LEU A 194 6.74 -3.58 -4.86
N GLY A 195 7.34 -3.24 -3.71
CA GLY A 195 8.75 -3.50 -3.45
C GLY A 195 9.07 -5.00 -3.29
N LEU A 196 8.15 -5.79 -2.75
CA LEU A 196 8.31 -7.23 -2.54
C LEU A 196 8.30 -7.97 -3.88
N ILE A 197 7.36 -7.68 -4.79
CA ILE A 197 7.32 -8.34 -6.11
C ILE A 197 8.58 -8.05 -6.95
N ALA A 198 9.12 -6.83 -6.86
CA ALA A 198 10.39 -6.47 -7.48
C ALA A 198 11.56 -7.27 -6.86
N TRP A 199 11.61 -7.36 -5.54
CA TRP A 199 12.63 -8.14 -4.84
C TRP A 199 12.55 -9.64 -5.16
N ILE A 200 11.35 -10.21 -5.24
CA ILE A 200 11.11 -11.62 -5.60
C ILE A 200 11.72 -11.92 -6.97
N ARG A 201 11.41 -11.10 -7.98
CA ARG A 201 11.99 -11.18 -9.33
C ARG A 201 13.51 -11.07 -9.27
N ASP A 202 14.04 -10.04 -8.62
CA ASP A 202 15.49 -9.76 -8.58
C ASP A 202 16.31 -10.88 -7.90
N ASN A 203 15.65 -11.73 -7.10
CA ASN A 203 16.27 -12.86 -6.40
C ASN A 203 15.93 -14.22 -7.02
N GLY A 204 15.28 -14.26 -8.18
CA GLY A 204 14.95 -15.49 -8.90
C GLY A 204 14.05 -16.46 -8.13
N LEU A 205 13.21 -15.92 -7.23
CA LEU A 205 12.21 -16.72 -6.51
C LEU A 205 10.99 -16.98 -7.41
N ARG A 206 10.16 -17.99 -7.07
CA ARG A 206 8.83 -18.17 -7.70
C ARG A 206 8.11 -16.81 -7.63
N GLN A 207 7.68 -16.27 -8.77
CA GLN A 207 6.93 -15.02 -8.77
C GLN A 207 5.55 -15.21 -8.14
N ALA A 208 4.98 -14.13 -7.63
CA ALA A 208 3.55 -14.10 -7.35
C ALA A 208 2.80 -14.17 -8.68
N ASP A 209 1.65 -14.82 -8.70
CA ASP A 209 0.80 -14.94 -9.87
C ASP A 209 0.07 -13.62 -10.15
N ALA A 210 -0.16 -12.80 -9.11
CA ALA A 210 -0.65 -11.43 -9.23
C ALA A 210 -0.24 -10.55 -8.05
N ALA A 211 -0.36 -9.23 -8.23
CA ALA A 211 -0.24 -8.25 -7.16
C ALA A 211 -1.43 -7.29 -7.13
N ILE A 212 -1.83 -6.84 -5.93
CA ILE A 212 -2.92 -5.88 -5.74
C ILE A 212 -2.48 -4.78 -4.79
N ALA A 213 -2.59 -3.51 -5.20
CA ALA A 213 -2.18 -2.39 -4.38
C ALA A 213 -3.31 -1.34 -4.26
N PHE A 214 -3.77 -1.09 -3.03
CA PHE A 214 -4.77 -0.06 -2.72
C PHE A 214 -4.08 1.23 -2.31
N SER A 215 -4.34 2.34 -3.01
CA SER A 215 -3.79 3.67 -2.75
C SER A 215 -2.29 3.66 -2.37
N PRO A 216 -1.40 3.02 -3.15
CA PRO A 216 -0.04 2.73 -2.70
C PRO A 216 0.82 3.98 -2.53
N SER A 217 1.63 4.02 -1.46
CA SER A 217 2.71 4.99 -1.33
C SER A 217 3.95 4.49 -2.08
N THR A 218 4.29 5.13 -3.20
CA THR A 218 5.37 4.66 -4.09
C THR A 218 6.56 5.60 -4.17
N ASP A 219 6.44 6.83 -3.65
CA ASP A 219 7.49 7.84 -3.67
C ASP A 219 7.54 8.71 -2.40
N LEU A 220 8.48 8.39 -1.50
CA LEU A 220 8.74 9.15 -0.28
C LEU A 220 9.43 10.52 -0.51
N THR A 221 9.73 10.87 -1.76
CA THR A 221 10.27 12.20 -2.08
C THR A 221 9.20 13.29 -2.08
N LEU A 222 7.92 12.90 -2.12
CA LEU A 222 6.75 13.79 -2.14
C LEU A 222 6.80 14.81 -3.30
N THR A 223 7.31 14.39 -4.44
CA THR A 223 7.46 15.23 -5.65
C THR A 223 6.25 15.17 -6.58
N ALA A 224 5.26 14.33 -6.29
CA ALA A 224 4.10 14.16 -7.14
C ALA A 224 3.09 15.30 -6.95
N PRO A 225 2.47 15.84 -8.02
CA PRO A 225 1.54 16.97 -7.92
C PRO A 225 0.41 16.76 -6.91
N SER A 226 -0.22 15.58 -6.91
CA SER A 226 -1.31 15.21 -5.99
C SER A 226 -0.91 15.29 -4.52
N ASN A 227 0.38 15.12 -4.18
CA ASN A 227 0.86 15.27 -2.81
C ASN A 227 0.64 16.70 -2.26
N ARG A 228 0.44 17.69 -3.14
CA ARG A 228 0.08 19.07 -2.77
C ARG A 228 -1.33 19.45 -3.20
N ASN A 229 -1.69 19.15 -4.44
CA ASN A 229 -2.95 19.58 -5.03
C ASN A 229 -4.17 18.97 -4.31
N ASN A 230 -4.05 17.72 -3.85
CA ASN A 230 -5.15 16.99 -3.23
C ASN A 230 -5.18 17.13 -1.69
N ILE A 231 -4.36 18.01 -1.09
CA ILE A 231 -4.39 18.23 0.38
C ILE A 231 -5.79 18.67 0.84
N GLY A 232 -6.47 19.49 0.04
CA GLY A 232 -7.80 20.01 0.39
C GLY A 232 -8.94 19.02 0.15
N THR A 233 -8.73 18.04 -0.74
CA THR A 233 -9.73 17.05 -1.12
C THR A 233 -9.59 15.75 -0.34
N ASP A 234 -8.39 15.42 0.14
CA ASP A 234 -8.12 14.20 0.89
C ASP A 234 -8.52 14.37 2.37
N PRO A 235 -9.61 13.74 2.83
CA PRO A 235 -10.13 13.90 4.20
C PRO A 235 -9.27 13.17 5.24
N LEU A 236 -8.44 12.20 4.83
CA LEU A 236 -7.68 11.34 5.73
C LEU A 236 -6.22 11.80 5.80
N LEU A 237 -5.53 11.88 4.66
CA LEU A 237 -4.12 12.25 4.61
C LEU A 237 -3.93 13.77 4.67
N GLY A 238 -4.87 14.57 4.12
CA GLY A 238 -4.79 16.02 4.10
C GLY A 238 -4.58 16.64 5.49
N PRO A 239 -5.43 16.32 6.49
CA PRO A 239 -5.25 16.83 7.86
C PRO A 239 -3.97 16.34 8.55
N VAL A 240 -3.49 15.14 8.22
CA VAL A 240 -2.33 14.51 8.87
C VAL A 240 -1.01 15.00 8.29
N PHE A 241 -0.93 15.09 6.96
CA PHE A 241 0.29 15.34 6.20
C PHE A 241 0.30 16.70 5.50
N GLY A 242 -0.82 17.42 5.43
CA GLY A 242 -0.90 18.74 4.79
C GLY A 242 0.05 19.76 5.39
N GLY A 243 0.41 19.63 6.68
CA GLY A 243 1.44 20.46 7.31
C GLY A 243 2.85 20.28 6.70
N LEU A 244 3.15 19.09 6.16
CA LEU A 244 4.44 18.81 5.49
C LEU A 244 4.60 19.60 4.20
N SER A 245 3.50 20.00 3.53
CA SER A 245 3.58 20.79 2.30
C SER A 245 4.26 22.15 2.46
N LYS A 246 4.29 22.68 3.70
CA LYS A 246 4.96 23.93 4.06
C LYS A 246 6.46 23.77 4.30
N ILE A 247 6.96 22.54 4.39
CA ILE A 247 8.36 22.22 4.64
C ILE A 247 9.07 22.02 3.29
N PRO A 248 10.25 22.62 3.05
CA PRO A 248 11.02 22.37 1.85
C PRO A 248 11.35 20.88 1.66
N LEU A 249 11.16 20.34 0.46
CA LEU A 249 11.37 18.91 0.17
C LEU A 249 12.75 18.39 0.60
N PRO A 250 13.89 19.10 0.41
CA PRO A 250 15.18 18.65 0.92
C PRO A 250 15.19 18.36 2.42
N VAL A 251 14.50 19.18 3.22
CA VAL A 251 14.39 18.99 4.67
C VAL A 251 13.60 17.72 4.98
N ILE A 252 12.51 17.48 4.24
CA ILE A 252 11.74 16.24 4.34
C ILE A 252 12.62 15.04 3.99
N TRP A 253 13.42 15.11 2.92
CA TRP A 253 14.28 14.00 2.50
C TRP A 253 15.33 13.63 3.54
N TRP A 254 15.99 14.62 4.13
CA TRP A 254 16.93 14.41 5.24
C TRP A 254 16.24 13.86 6.48
N ALA A 255 15.02 14.33 6.81
CA ALA A 255 14.24 13.80 7.91
C ALA A 255 13.81 12.34 7.67
N THR A 256 13.37 12.00 6.45
CA THR A 256 13.04 10.63 6.05
C THR A 256 14.27 9.73 6.16
N LEU A 257 15.43 10.17 5.64
CA LEU A 257 16.67 9.42 5.77
C LEU A 257 17.03 9.18 7.25
N ALA A 258 16.90 10.18 8.11
CA ALA A 258 17.20 10.04 9.53
C ALA A 258 16.24 9.07 10.24
N ALA A 259 14.94 9.16 9.94
CA ALA A 259 13.91 8.35 10.57
C ALA A 259 13.91 6.89 10.07
N PHE A 260 13.96 6.68 8.75
CA PHE A 260 13.87 5.36 8.13
C PHE A 260 15.24 4.67 8.08
N ARG A 261 16.34 5.44 8.17
CA ARG A 261 17.71 4.99 7.88
C ARG A 261 17.87 4.39 6.48
N VAL A 262 16.99 4.83 5.57
CA VAL A 262 16.96 4.47 4.16
C VAL A 262 16.65 5.75 3.38
N SER A 263 17.34 5.96 2.26
CA SER A 263 17.10 7.13 1.41
C SER A 263 15.64 7.13 0.91
N PRO A 264 14.93 8.28 0.89
CA PRO A 264 13.63 8.40 0.25
C PRO A 264 13.69 8.15 -1.27
N THR A 265 14.86 8.17 -1.89
CA THR A 265 15.05 7.80 -3.30
C THR A 265 15.43 6.34 -3.50
N SER A 266 15.64 5.59 -2.42
CA SER A 266 15.93 4.16 -2.49
C SER A 266 14.72 3.41 -3.05
N PRO A 267 14.88 2.50 -4.03
CA PRO A 267 13.81 1.64 -4.51
C PRO A 267 13.12 0.81 -3.42
N VAL A 268 13.82 0.54 -2.31
CA VAL A 268 13.26 -0.22 -1.18
C VAL A 268 12.23 0.58 -0.39
N ALA A 269 12.35 1.91 -0.39
CA ALA A 269 11.41 2.81 0.30
C ALA A 269 10.44 3.49 -0.68
N SER A 270 10.86 3.67 -1.94
CA SER A 270 10.11 4.29 -3.02
C SER A 270 10.12 3.36 -4.24
N PRO A 271 9.24 2.34 -4.28
CA PRO A 271 9.24 1.33 -5.34
C PRO A 271 9.06 1.92 -6.75
N LEU A 272 8.46 3.11 -6.90
CA LEU A 272 8.40 3.86 -8.18
C LEU A 272 9.77 4.09 -8.83
N ARG A 273 10.84 4.12 -8.02
CA ARG A 273 12.21 4.42 -8.46
C ARG A 273 13.04 3.15 -8.70
N GLY A 274 12.41 1.97 -8.61
CA GLY A 274 13.05 0.69 -8.82
C GLY A 274 13.04 0.21 -10.27
N ASN A 275 13.60 -0.99 -10.49
CA ASN A 275 13.43 -1.72 -11.74
C ASN A 275 12.01 -2.30 -11.79
N LEU A 276 11.22 -1.90 -12.79
CA LEU A 276 9.81 -2.30 -12.94
C LEU A 276 9.56 -3.22 -14.14
N LYS A 277 10.61 -3.84 -14.70
CA LYS A 277 10.49 -4.82 -15.80
C LYS A 277 10.09 -6.21 -15.30
N ASP A 278 9.42 -7.01 -16.10
CA ASP A 278 9.15 -8.44 -15.81
C ASP A 278 8.50 -8.68 -14.42
N LEU A 279 7.63 -7.76 -13.99
CA LEU A 279 6.83 -7.89 -12.78
C LEU A 279 5.53 -8.66 -13.09
N PRO A 280 4.92 -9.33 -12.08
CA PRO A 280 3.65 -10.01 -12.28
C PRO A 280 2.52 -9.01 -12.58
N PRO A 281 1.41 -9.50 -13.18
CA PRO A 281 0.18 -8.72 -13.33
C PRO A 281 -0.20 -7.99 -12.05
N THR A 282 -0.31 -6.67 -12.13
CA THR A 282 -0.57 -5.82 -10.96
C THR A 282 -1.84 -5.01 -11.16
N LEU A 283 -2.79 -5.11 -10.24
CA LEU A 283 -3.93 -4.21 -10.14
C LEU A 283 -3.62 -3.12 -9.12
N ILE A 284 -3.81 -1.86 -9.50
CA ILE A 284 -3.70 -0.70 -8.63
C ILE A 284 -5.05 -0.01 -8.59
N GLN A 285 -5.55 0.29 -7.39
CA GLN A 285 -6.76 1.08 -7.20
C GLN A 285 -6.40 2.33 -6.40
N ALA A 286 -6.82 3.51 -6.85
CA ALA A 286 -6.57 4.77 -6.14
C ALA A 286 -7.72 5.75 -6.35
N SER A 287 -7.94 6.66 -5.40
CA SER A 287 -8.94 7.72 -5.54
C SER A 287 -8.38 8.95 -6.27
N ASP A 288 -9.18 9.61 -7.10
CA ASP A 288 -8.80 10.89 -7.73
C ASP A 288 -8.67 12.05 -6.73
N THR A 289 -9.22 11.91 -5.53
CA THR A 289 -9.21 12.95 -4.48
C THR A 289 -8.14 12.74 -3.41
N GLU A 290 -7.40 11.62 -3.44
CA GLU A 290 -6.38 11.32 -2.43
C GLU A 290 -5.01 11.94 -2.77
N MET A 291 -4.20 12.22 -1.75
CA MET A 291 -2.85 12.77 -1.91
C MET A 291 -1.89 11.82 -2.65
N LEU A 292 -2.18 10.52 -2.65
CA LEU A 292 -1.36 9.46 -3.25
C LEU A 292 -1.80 9.06 -4.67
N LEU A 293 -2.76 9.77 -5.28
CA LEU A 293 -3.18 9.53 -6.66
C LEU A 293 -1.98 9.43 -7.63
N ASP A 294 -1.10 10.43 -7.64
CA ASP A 294 0.03 10.45 -8.59
C ASP A 294 1.14 9.45 -8.20
N ASN A 295 1.14 8.92 -6.97
CA ASN A 295 2.01 7.79 -6.63
C ASN A 295 1.55 6.53 -7.39
N ALA A 296 0.25 6.26 -7.42
CA ALA A 296 -0.33 5.16 -8.18
C ALA A 296 -0.15 5.37 -9.69
N ARG A 297 -0.48 6.56 -10.21
CA ARG A 297 -0.43 6.87 -11.64
C ARG A 297 0.99 6.80 -12.20
N ARG A 298 1.97 7.42 -11.53
CA ARG A 298 3.38 7.35 -11.97
C ARG A 298 3.90 5.92 -11.93
N TYR A 299 3.53 5.13 -10.93
CA TYR A 299 3.96 3.73 -10.85
C TYR A 299 3.40 2.91 -11.99
N ALA A 300 2.09 3.02 -12.25
CA ALA A 300 1.44 2.31 -13.35
C ALA A 300 2.06 2.67 -14.70
N ALA A 301 2.18 3.97 -15.01
CA ALA A 301 2.75 4.43 -16.27
C ALA A 301 4.21 3.96 -16.45
N ARG A 302 5.02 3.98 -15.39
CA ARG A 302 6.41 3.55 -15.45
C ARG A 302 6.54 2.03 -15.59
N ALA A 303 5.71 1.26 -14.89
CA ALA A 303 5.70 -0.20 -14.98
C ALA A 303 5.23 -0.67 -16.37
N GLU A 304 4.20 -0.04 -16.92
CA GLU A 304 3.70 -0.30 -18.28
C GLU A 304 4.79 0.02 -19.32
N ALA A 305 5.43 1.19 -19.22
CA ALA A 305 6.55 1.56 -20.10
C ALA A 305 7.76 0.61 -19.97
N ALA A 306 7.91 -0.06 -18.83
CA ALA A 306 8.93 -1.08 -18.59
C ALA A 306 8.51 -2.48 -19.09
N GLY A 307 7.29 -2.64 -19.61
CA GLY A 307 6.76 -3.90 -20.15
C GLY A 307 6.05 -4.79 -19.14
N SER A 308 5.79 -4.32 -17.92
CA SER A 308 5.04 -5.09 -16.92
C SER A 308 3.53 -4.87 -17.07
N PRO A 309 2.71 -5.93 -16.98
CA PRO A 309 1.26 -5.82 -17.05
C PRO A 309 0.69 -5.13 -15.81
N VAL A 310 0.21 -3.89 -15.96
CA VAL A 310 -0.41 -3.12 -14.87
C VAL A 310 -1.76 -2.59 -15.31
N THR A 311 -2.76 -2.79 -14.45
CA THR A 311 -4.09 -2.20 -14.58
C THR A 311 -4.26 -1.16 -13.46
N LEU A 312 -4.58 0.08 -13.82
CA LEU A 312 -4.91 1.14 -12.87
C LEU A 312 -6.40 1.45 -12.93
N HIS A 313 -7.11 1.30 -11.81
CA HIS A 313 -8.47 1.81 -11.65
C HIS A 313 -8.42 3.07 -10.78
N THR A 314 -8.72 4.21 -11.39
CA THR A 314 -8.90 5.46 -10.66
C THR A 314 -10.37 5.67 -10.34
N TRP A 315 -10.68 5.85 -9.06
CA TRP A 315 -12.04 5.98 -8.54
C TRP A 315 -12.39 7.43 -8.20
N PRO A 316 -13.56 7.93 -8.61
CA PRO A 316 -13.96 9.30 -8.32
C PRO A 316 -14.39 9.47 -6.86
N GLY A 317 -13.87 10.49 -6.17
CA GLY A 317 -14.40 11.00 -4.90
C GLY A 317 -14.34 10.04 -3.71
N MET A 318 -13.51 9.00 -3.77
CA MET A 318 -13.34 8.03 -2.68
C MET A 318 -12.32 8.50 -1.64
N VAL A 319 -12.45 8.05 -0.40
CA VAL A 319 -11.40 8.28 0.60
C VAL A 319 -10.21 7.35 0.38
N HIS A 320 -9.03 7.76 0.82
CA HIS A 320 -7.81 6.93 0.84
C HIS A 320 -8.08 5.55 1.47
N VAL A 321 -7.84 4.47 0.72
CA VAL A 321 -8.16 3.07 1.09
C VAL A 321 -9.63 2.87 1.44
N TRP A 322 -10.53 3.29 0.56
CA TRP A 322 -11.98 3.16 0.78
C TRP A 322 -12.43 1.69 0.91
N GLN A 323 -11.65 0.74 0.41
CA GLN A 323 -11.88 -0.71 0.51
C GLN A 323 -12.07 -1.17 1.96
N ILE A 324 -11.48 -0.46 2.93
CA ILE A 324 -11.60 -0.80 4.36
C ILE A 324 -13.02 -0.63 4.91
N PHE A 325 -13.89 0.10 4.21
CA PHE A 325 -15.26 0.37 4.63
C PHE A 325 -16.26 -0.69 4.17
N VAL A 326 -15.83 -1.86 3.70
CA VAL A 326 -16.76 -2.99 3.52
C VAL A 326 -17.31 -3.49 4.87
N PRO A 327 -18.58 -3.90 4.92
CA PRO A 327 -19.59 -3.90 3.84
C PRO A 327 -20.41 -2.58 3.78
N LEU A 328 -19.99 -1.53 4.49
CA LEU A 328 -20.75 -0.28 4.65
C LEU A 328 -20.78 0.61 3.40
N LEU A 329 -19.78 0.47 2.52
CA LEU A 329 -19.61 1.30 1.33
C LEU A 329 -19.79 0.47 0.05
N PRO A 330 -20.83 0.72 -0.77
CA PRO A 330 -21.04 0.01 -2.04
C PRO A 330 -19.84 0.07 -2.99
N GLU A 331 -19.19 1.23 -3.10
CA GLU A 331 -17.99 1.41 -3.94
C GLU A 331 -16.79 0.60 -3.47
N ALA A 332 -16.75 0.23 -2.18
CA ALA A 332 -15.76 -0.70 -1.67
C ALA A 332 -16.06 -2.13 -2.17
N GLU A 333 -17.33 -2.55 -2.16
CA GLU A 333 -17.76 -3.84 -2.73
C GLU A 333 -17.49 -3.93 -4.23
N GLU A 334 -17.81 -2.88 -4.99
CA GLU A 334 -17.49 -2.82 -6.42
C GLU A 334 -15.98 -2.86 -6.69
N ALA A 335 -15.18 -2.24 -5.83
CA ALA A 335 -13.72 -2.34 -5.90
C ALA A 335 -13.23 -3.77 -5.66
N PHE A 336 -13.91 -4.56 -4.83
CA PHE A 336 -13.65 -6.00 -4.67
C PHE A 336 -14.12 -6.82 -5.86
N ASP A 337 -15.23 -6.47 -6.50
CA ASP A 337 -15.67 -7.13 -7.74
C ASP A 337 -14.67 -6.89 -8.89
N ASP A 338 -14.10 -5.68 -8.99
CA ASP A 338 -13.01 -5.38 -9.93
C ASP A 338 -11.78 -6.29 -9.69
N ILE A 339 -11.46 -6.60 -8.43
CA ILE A 339 -10.37 -7.54 -8.08
C ILE A 339 -10.71 -8.95 -8.55
N ARG A 340 -11.95 -9.41 -8.30
CA ARG A 340 -12.41 -10.73 -8.75
C ARG A 340 -12.26 -10.86 -10.26
N ALA A 341 -12.79 -9.88 -11.01
CA ALA A 341 -12.70 -9.86 -12.46
C ALA A 341 -11.25 -9.86 -12.98
N PHE A 342 -10.37 -9.08 -12.33
CA PHE A 342 -8.94 -9.06 -12.65
C PHE A 342 -8.29 -10.44 -12.49
N LEU A 343 -8.55 -11.14 -11.37
CA LEU A 343 -7.95 -12.45 -11.11
C LEU A 343 -8.52 -13.54 -12.03
N GLU A 344 -9.83 -13.56 -12.27
CA GLU A 344 -10.48 -14.50 -13.20
C GLU A 344 -9.95 -14.36 -14.63
N GLN A 345 -9.64 -13.12 -15.06
CA GLN A 345 -9.01 -12.88 -16.36
C GLN A 345 -7.60 -13.47 -16.46
N LEU A 346 -6.83 -13.48 -15.37
CA LEU A 346 -5.49 -14.08 -15.38
C LEU A 346 -5.54 -15.60 -15.47
N GLU A 347 -6.49 -16.20 -14.76
CA GLU A 347 -6.66 -17.65 -14.72
C GLU A 347 -7.15 -18.22 -16.05
N SER A 348 -8.11 -17.55 -16.68
CA SER A 348 -8.56 -17.91 -18.02
C SER A 348 -7.42 -17.90 -19.04
N ARG A 349 -6.58 -16.85 -19.04
CA ARG A 349 -5.41 -16.76 -19.95
C ARG A 349 -4.37 -17.85 -19.68
N GLY A 350 -4.14 -18.20 -18.42
CA GLY A 350 -3.25 -19.30 -18.04
C GLY A 350 -3.74 -20.66 -18.55
N SER A 351 -5.06 -20.88 -18.51
CA SER A 351 -5.67 -22.12 -19.02
C SER A 351 -5.59 -22.25 -20.55
N GLU A 352 -5.73 -21.15 -21.29
CA GLU A 352 -5.59 -21.13 -22.75
C GLU A 352 -4.15 -21.40 -23.18
N GLN A 353 -3.16 -20.83 -22.48
CA GLN A 353 -1.75 -21.09 -22.76
C GLN A 353 -1.29 -22.51 -22.40
N ALA A 354 -1.93 -23.16 -21.42
CA ALA A 354 -1.62 -24.53 -21.03
C ALA A 354 -2.28 -25.59 -21.95
N SER A 355 -3.26 -25.20 -22.78
CA SER A 355 -3.98 -26.07 -23.71
C SER A 355 -3.54 -25.94 -25.17
N ALA A 356 -2.66 -24.98 -25.48
CA ALA A 356 -1.98 -24.81 -26.76
C ALA A 356 -0.58 -25.44 -26.74
#